data_AF-A0A7X3RAY8-F1
#
_entry.id   AF-A0A7X3RAY8-F1
#
_cell.length_a   1.000
_cell.length_b   1.000
_cell.length_c   1.000
_cell.angle_alpha   90.00
_cell.angle_beta   90.00
_cell.angle_gamma   90.00
#
_symmetry.space_group_name_H-M   'P 1'
#
loop_
_entity.id
_entity.type
_entity.pdbx_description
1 polymer ?
#
loop_
_entity_poly.entity_id
_entity_poly.type
_entity_poly.pdbx_seq_one_letter_code
_entity_poly.pdbx_strand_id
1 'polypeptide(L)'
;MGGPVVTGDGRHHLAGVIGEDAGLVIYTDGEEVGKQPYAKPSLDADPGRMRIGDGSNGGHQCEGLLDEVALFNVALEQDDIKEIMEDGLEGATGLLAVEPEDKLTTTWGKLKGF
;
A
#
# COMPACT_ATOMS: atom_id res chain seq x y z
N MET A 1 -13.18 8.36 11.77
CA MET A 1 -14.20 7.55 11.07
C MET A 1 -13.97 6.09 11.43
N GLY A 2 -15.03 5.32 11.65
CA GLY A 2 -14.93 3.87 11.81
C GLY A 2 -15.44 3.21 10.55
N GLY A 3 -14.53 2.69 9.73
CA GLY A 3 -14.90 1.77 8.65
C GLY A 3 -15.41 0.44 9.22
N PRO A 4 -15.99 -0.43 8.39
CA PRO A 4 -16.31 -1.79 8.83
C PRO A 4 -15.04 -2.45 9.37
N VAL A 5 -15.19 -3.22 10.45
CA VAL A 5 -14.09 -4.08 10.91
C VAL A 5 -13.89 -5.12 9.81
N VAL A 6 -12.67 -5.20 9.29
CA VAL A 6 -12.29 -6.28 8.38
C VAL A 6 -12.30 -7.57 9.21
N THR A 7 -13.32 -8.39 9.02
CA THR A 7 -13.51 -9.66 9.74
C THR A 7 -13.48 -10.81 8.75
N GLY A 8 -12.56 -11.75 8.91
CA GLY A 8 -12.48 -12.95 8.08
C GLY A 8 -11.11 -13.59 8.12
N ASP A 9 -11.06 -14.88 7.81
CA ASP A 9 -9.81 -15.60 7.57
C ASP A 9 -9.45 -15.44 6.09
N GLY A 10 -8.48 -14.59 5.76
CA GLY A 10 -8.10 -14.36 4.36
C GLY A 10 -7.15 -13.18 4.14
N ARG A 11 -6.71 -13.03 2.89
CA ARG A 11 -6.00 -11.82 2.44
C ARG A 11 -7.04 -10.75 2.11
N HIS A 12 -6.79 -9.53 2.56
CA HIS A 12 -7.61 -8.36 2.26
C HIS A 12 -6.75 -7.28 1.62
N HIS A 13 -7.34 -6.53 0.70
CA HIS A 13 -6.69 -5.37 0.10
C HIS A 13 -7.14 -4.10 0.82
N LEU A 14 -6.17 -3.26 1.21
CA LEU A 14 -6.42 -2.02 1.94
C LEU A 14 -5.74 -0.87 1.22
N ALA A 15 -6.49 0.20 0.94
CA ALA A 15 -5.94 1.42 0.37
C ALA A 15 -6.45 2.66 1.09
N GLY A 16 -5.57 3.64 1.24
CA GLY A 16 -5.89 4.97 1.73
C GLY A 16 -5.49 6.01 0.70
N VAL A 17 -6.43 6.86 0.29
CA VAL A 17 -6.18 7.94 -0.66
C VAL A 17 -6.37 9.27 0.05
N ILE A 18 -5.40 10.16 -0.14
CA ILE A 18 -5.45 11.55 0.31
C ILE A 18 -5.23 12.44 -0.91
N GLY A 19 -6.13 13.38 -1.15
CA GLY A 19 -5.97 14.37 -2.20
C GLY A 19 -6.84 15.60 -1.95
N GLU A 20 -6.51 16.73 -2.57
CA GLU A 20 -7.29 17.97 -2.43
C GLU A 20 -8.74 17.77 -2.91
N ASP A 21 -8.91 17.13 -4.07
CA ASP A 21 -10.23 16.82 -4.64
C ASP A 21 -10.85 15.53 -4.08
N ALA A 22 -10.00 14.54 -3.76
CA ALA A 22 -10.45 13.23 -3.25
C ALA A 22 -10.91 13.30 -1.78
N GLY A 23 -10.34 14.21 -0.98
CA GLY A 23 -10.42 14.17 0.48
C GLY A 23 -9.59 13.03 1.06
N LEU A 24 -9.97 12.51 2.23
CA LEU A 24 -9.46 11.25 2.77
C LEU A 24 -10.47 10.15 2.46
N VAL A 25 -10.05 9.14 1.72
CA VAL A 25 -10.87 7.97 1.33
C VAL A 25 -10.17 6.69 1.77
N ILE A 26 -10.93 5.74 2.30
CA ILE A 26 -10.46 4.42 2.69
C ILE A 26 -11.21 3.37 1.87
N TYR A 27 -10.46 2.41 1.34
CA TYR A 27 -10.99 1.29 0.58
C TYR A 27 -10.64 -0.04 1.27
N THR A 28 -11.59 -0.96 1.26
CA THR A 28 -11.40 -2.36 1.65
C THR A 28 -11.87 -3.24 0.51
N ASP A 29 -11.03 -4.16 0.07
CA ASP A 29 -11.32 -5.10 -1.01
C ASP A 29 -11.87 -4.39 -2.28
N GLY A 30 -11.25 -3.26 -2.62
CA GLY A 30 -11.58 -2.46 -3.81
C GLY A 30 -12.80 -1.54 -3.66
N GLU A 31 -13.51 -1.60 -2.55
CA GLU A 31 -14.73 -0.82 -2.32
C GLU A 31 -14.51 0.33 -1.33
N GLU A 32 -15.09 1.51 -1.63
CA GLU A 32 -15.06 2.66 -0.73
C GLU A 32 -15.83 2.34 0.56
N VAL A 33 -15.15 2.38 1.69
CA VAL A 33 -15.75 2.10 3.01
C VAL A 33 -15.84 3.33 3.91
N GLY A 34 -15.24 4.45 3.49
CA GLY A 34 -15.34 5.71 4.21
C GLY A 34 -14.67 6.85 3.47
N LYS A 35 -15.30 8.02 3.53
CA LYS A 35 -14.82 9.24 2.88
C LYS A 35 -15.13 10.46 3.72
N GLN A 36 -14.14 11.33 3.92
CA GLN A 36 -14.33 12.63 4.56
C GLN A 36 -13.66 13.76 3.77
N PRO A 37 -14.25 14.96 3.76
CA PRO A 37 -13.61 16.13 3.19
C PRO A 37 -12.27 16.40 3.88
N TYR A 38 -11.23 16.61 3.08
CA TYR A 38 -9.92 16.97 3.59
C TYR A 38 -9.22 17.91 2.60
N ALA A 39 -9.74 19.13 2.51
CA ALA A 39 -9.45 20.06 1.42
C ALA A 39 -8.05 20.71 1.45
N LYS A 40 -7.24 20.45 2.49
CA LYS A 40 -5.87 20.96 2.64
C LYS A 40 -4.98 19.93 3.34
N PRO A 41 -4.77 18.75 2.73
CA PRO A 41 -3.88 17.77 3.32
C PRO A 41 -2.45 18.33 3.29
N SER A 42 -1.76 18.30 4.43
CA SER A 42 -0.31 18.43 4.39
C SER A 42 0.25 17.11 3.86
N LEU A 43 0.86 17.16 2.67
CA LEU A 43 1.61 16.07 2.08
C LEU A 43 3.11 16.21 2.33
N ASP A 44 3.50 17.17 3.18
CA ASP A 44 4.89 17.34 3.58
C ASP A 44 5.37 16.11 4.35
N ALA A 45 6.59 15.69 4.06
CA ALA A 45 7.22 14.60 4.81
C ALA A 45 7.39 15.03 6.27
N ASP A 46 6.77 14.27 7.18
CA ASP A 46 7.07 14.37 8.61
C ASP A 46 8.53 13.90 8.83
N PRO A 47 9.38 14.62 9.59
CA PRO A 47 10.73 14.17 9.93
C PRO A 47 10.76 12.86 10.75
N GLY A 48 9.61 12.38 11.23
CA GLY A 48 9.44 11.07 11.84
C GLY A 48 9.81 9.92 10.89
N ARG A 49 10.27 8.81 11.46
CA ARG A 49 10.51 7.59 10.67
C ARG A 49 9.18 7.03 10.17
N MET A 50 9.07 6.85 8.86
CA MET A 50 8.00 6.04 8.26
C MET A 50 8.11 4.60 8.80
N ARG A 51 6.96 4.02 9.15
CA ARG A 51 6.85 2.65 9.66
C ARG A 51 5.84 1.89 8.81
N ILE A 52 6.13 0.62 8.59
CA ILE A 52 5.22 -0.37 8.01
C ILE A 52 4.96 -1.42 9.08
N GLY A 53 3.70 -1.72 9.36
CA GLY A 53 3.31 -2.69 10.38
C GLY A 53 3.31 -2.19 11.83
N ASP A 54 3.46 -0.88 12.06
CA ASP A 54 3.33 -0.27 13.40
C ASP A 54 2.90 1.21 13.29
N GLY A 55 2.26 1.73 14.34
CA GLY A 55 1.84 3.12 14.46
C GLY A 55 2.97 4.08 14.84
N SER A 56 2.75 5.39 14.64
CA SER A 56 3.74 6.45 14.90
C SER A 56 4.25 6.48 16.36
N ASN A 57 3.41 6.07 17.31
CA ASN A 57 3.69 6.07 18.75
C ASN A 57 3.98 4.67 19.32
N GLY A 58 4.06 3.64 18.46
CA GLY A 58 4.13 2.24 18.88
C GLY A 58 2.83 1.72 19.52
N GLY A 59 2.74 0.40 19.72
CA GLY A 59 1.59 -0.24 20.37
C GLY A 59 0.40 -0.48 19.44
N HIS A 60 0.58 -0.29 18.14
CA HIS A 60 -0.40 -0.58 17.10
C HIS A 60 0.22 -1.49 16.04
N GLN A 61 0.90 -2.55 16.49
CA GLN A 61 1.54 -3.50 15.60
C GLN A 61 0.49 -4.25 14.78
N CYS A 62 0.79 -4.44 13.50
CA CYS A 62 0.03 -5.36 12.67
C CYS A 62 0.37 -6.80 13.10
N GLU A 63 -0.61 -7.52 13.63
CA GLU A 63 -0.52 -8.95 13.93
C GLU A 63 -0.98 -9.76 12.70
N GLY A 64 -0.20 -9.70 11.62
CA GLY A 64 -0.54 -10.33 10.34
C GLY A 64 0.60 -10.32 9.32
N LEU A 65 0.30 -10.76 8.10
CA LEU A 65 1.21 -10.67 6.96
C LEU A 65 0.85 -9.45 6.12
N LEU A 66 1.85 -8.63 5.82
CA LEU A 66 1.76 -7.55 4.84
C LEU A 66 2.45 -7.99 3.56
N ASP A 67 1.84 -7.68 2.43
CA ASP A 67 2.35 -8.03 1.11
C ASP A 67 1.96 -6.92 0.11
N GLU A 68 2.76 -6.76 -0.94
CA GLU A 68 2.58 -5.76 -2.01
C GLU A 68 2.34 -4.31 -1.50
N VAL A 69 3.14 -3.87 -0.52
CA VAL A 69 3.03 -2.51 0.04
C VAL A 69 3.60 -1.47 -0.92
N ALA A 70 2.79 -0.50 -1.31
CA ALA A 70 3.18 0.62 -2.17
C ALA A 70 2.77 1.98 -1.57
N LEU A 71 3.45 3.05 -1.98
CA LEU A 71 3.11 4.44 -1.67
C LEU A 71 3.22 5.27 -2.96
N PHE A 72 2.15 5.99 -3.28
CA PHE A 72 2.05 6.80 -4.49
C PHE A 72 2.06 8.30 -4.14
N ASN A 73 2.61 9.11 -5.04
CA ASN A 73 2.60 10.57 -4.95
C ASN A 73 1.40 11.20 -5.69
N VAL A 74 0.47 10.36 -6.13
CA VAL A 74 -0.78 10.74 -6.82
C VAL A 74 -1.96 10.11 -6.09
N ALA A 75 -3.10 10.79 -6.13
CA ALA A 75 -4.34 10.22 -5.63
C ALA A 75 -4.88 9.23 -6.67
N LEU A 76 -4.93 7.95 -6.30
CA LEU A 76 -5.50 6.89 -7.16
C LEU A 76 -7.02 6.93 -7.16
N GLU A 77 -7.62 6.59 -8.30
CA GLU A 77 -9.06 6.42 -8.43
C GLU A 77 -9.48 5.01 -7.97
N GLN A 78 -10.79 4.79 -7.75
CA GLN A 78 -11.28 3.49 -7.30
C GLN A 78 -10.97 2.37 -8.31
N ASP A 79 -11.02 2.68 -9.61
CA ASP A 79 -10.74 1.70 -10.67
C ASP A 79 -9.26 1.28 -10.63
N ASP A 80 -8.32 2.20 -10.41
CA ASP A 80 -6.89 1.88 -10.22
C ASP A 80 -6.68 0.96 -9.00
N ILE A 81 -7.42 1.21 -7.91
CA ILE A 81 -7.35 0.41 -6.68
C ILE A 81 -7.87 -1.00 -6.92
N LYS A 82 -8.90 -1.16 -7.74
CA LYS A 82 -9.44 -2.48 -8.14
C LYS A 82 -8.45 -3.22 -9.03
N GLU A 83 -7.85 -2.54 -10.00
CA GLU A 83 -6.82 -3.12 -10.87
C GLU A 83 -5.63 -3.61 -10.05
N ILE A 84 -5.10 -2.80 -9.13
CA ILE A 84 -4.01 -3.22 -8.23
C ILE A 84 -4.40 -4.41 -7.35
N MET A 85 -5.64 -4.45 -6.86
CA MET A 85 -6.12 -5.56 -6.03
C MET A 85 -6.19 -6.88 -6.81
N GLU A 86 -6.67 -6.83 -8.05
CA GLU A 86 -6.93 -8.01 -8.88
C GLU A 86 -5.66 -8.54 -9.56
N ASP A 87 -4.84 -7.64 -10.10
CA ASP A 87 -3.67 -7.96 -10.91
C ASP A 87 -2.34 -7.87 -10.13
N GLY A 88 -2.39 -7.39 -8.88
CA GLY A 88 -1.22 -7.13 -8.05
C GLY A 88 -0.46 -5.88 -8.48
N LEU A 89 0.54 -5.49 -7.70
CA LEU A 89 1.30 -4.26 -7.97
C LEU A 89 2.08 -4.36 -9.28
N GLU A 90 2.69 -5.52 -9.55
CA GLU A 90 3.43 -5.77 -10.79
C GLU A 90 2.51 -5.75 -12.02
N GLY A 91 1.34 -6.38 -11.94
CA GLY A 91 0.40 -6.45 -13.06
C GLY A 91 -0.18 -5.08 -13.41
N ALA A 92 -0.63 -4.33 -12.39
CA ALA A 92 -1.28 -3.04 -12.58
C ALA A 92 -0.31 -1.90 -12.96
N THR A 93 0.95 -1.95 -12.49
CA THR A 93 1.89 -0.82 -12.67
C THR A 93 3.10 -1.15 -13.53
N GLY A 94 3.40 -2.42 -13.77
CA GLY A 94 4.66 -2.88 -14.34
C GLY A 94 5.87 -2.67 -13.41
N LEU A 95 5.66 -2.17 -12.19
CA LEU A 95 6.73 -2.00 -11.20
C LEU A 95 7.04 -3.34 -10.55
N LEU A 96 8.28 -3.80 -10.74
CA LEU A 96 8.77 -4.97 -10.03
C LEU A 96 9.06 -4.60 -8.57
N ALA A 97 8.65 -5.46 -7.63
CA ALA A 97 8.89 -5.25 -6.20
C ALA A 97 10.39 -5.10 -5.83
N VAL A 98 11.30 -5.57 -6.68
CA VAL A 98 12.76 -5.39 -6.57
C VAL A 98 13.38 -5.52 -7.97
N GLU A 99 14.31 -4.61 -8.31
CA GLU A 99 15.18 -4.71 -9.48
C GLU A 99 15.96 -6.05 -9.48
N PRO A 100 15.79 -6.91 -10.50
CA PRO A 100 16.35 -8.25 -10.49
C PRO A 100 17.89 -8.29 -10.48
N GLU A 101 18.57 -7.20 -10.87
CA GLU A 101 20.03 -7.13 -10.94
C GLU A 101 20.73 -7.36 -9.58
N ASP A 102 20.08 -6.96 -8.48
CA ASP A 102 20.62 -7.04 -7.11
C ASP A 102 19.94 -8.13 -6.26
N LYS A 103 19.08 -8.96 -6.85
CA LYS A 103 18.50 -10.11 -6.14
C LYS A 103 19.58 -11.16 -5.85
N LEU A 104 19.55 -11.71 -4.63
CA LEU A 104 20.43 -12.82 -4.22
C LEU A 104 20.41 -13.97 -5.23
N THR A 105 19.25 -14.30 -5.80
CA THR A 105 19.10 -15.35 -6.82
C THR A 105 19.98 -15.10 -8.05
N THR A 106 20.11 -13.85 -8.50
CA THR A 106 20.95 -13.44 -9.64
C THR A 106 22.44 -13.50 -9.27
N THR A 107 22.80 -13.10 -8.06
CA THR A 107 24.17 -13.22 -7.52
C THR A 107 24.61 -14.68 -7.37
N TRP A 108 23.73 -15.56 -6.88
CA TRP A 108 23.98 -17.00 -6.79
C TRP A 108 24.08 -17.67 -8.16
N GLY A 109 23.29 -17.23 -9.14
CA GLY A 109 23.41 -17.65 -10.54
C GLY A 109 24.77 -17.28 -11.14
N LYS A 110 25.25 -16.04 -10.90
CA LYS A 110 26.57 -15.58 -11.32
C LYS A 110 27.71 -16.34 -10.63
N LEU A 111 27.57 -16.67 -9.33
CA LEU A 111 28.57 -17.42 -8.56
C LEU A 111 28.71 -18.88 -8.99
N LYS A 112 27.63 -19.53 -9.45
CA LYS A 112 27.68 -20.93 -9.94
C LYS A 112 27.96 -21.05 -11.44
N GLY A 113 28.02 -19.93 -12.17
CA GLY A 113 28.21 -19.88 -13.61
C GLY A 113 29.67 -19.96 -14.09
N PHE A 114 30.62 -20.25 -13.19
CA PHE A 114 32.02 -20.56 -13.50
C PHE A 114 32.36 -21.99 -13.05
#